data_AF-A1DL37-F1
#
_entry.id   AF-A1DL37-F1
#
_cell.length_a   1.000
_cell.length_b   1.000
_cell.length_c   1.000
_cell.angle_alpha   90.00
_cell.angle_beta   90.00
_cell.angle_gamma   90.00
#
_symmetry.space_group_name_H-M   'P 1'
#
loop_
_entity.id
_entity.type
_entity.pdbx_description
1 polymer ?
#
loop_
_entity_poly.entity_id
_entity_poly.type
_entity_poly.pdbx_seq_one_letter_code
_entity_poly.pdbx_strand_id
1 'polypeptide(L)'
;MLHRLIATGCVEEILTYLGHIGDFWSSLVALDPDLMKRIDPDTVDALQLLAPGKSRINTTMARGLVLGGQAFAEFTDEERRVIWNRLANFDGLVLSLYKFFEDFKYLESCAHCVKRLFGSSTESVWKTMSSIFVPYSGSEVEERLIQTSESTFRREAATDAECLDIGYLQIWLYAMRHYPLMPPDPKSDDELLAKSSRAIADKRAIYEMAELARRLGFQSPEIKAIIDGSPDCEIARAALLQARKPNYLWYDEDQFDALVSQIVDYFAAAVPDQPEIIHELLADSTVKPRARCGMPRMCTHK
;
A
#
# COMPACT_ATOMS: atom_id res chain seq x y z
N MET A 1 7.20 18.80 3.40
CA MET A 1 7.10 17.37 3.77
C MET A 1 6.37 17.17 5.10
N LEU A 2 6.78 17.80 6.20
CA LEU A 2 6.09 17.67 7.50
C LEU A 2 4.58 17.96 7.47
N HIS A 3 4.15 19.03 6.82
CA HIS A 3 2.71 19.31 6.67
C HIS A 3 1.95 18.21 5.91
N ARG A 4 2.61 17.50 4.99
CA ARG A 4 2.01 16.39 4.22
C ARG A 4 1.84 15.15 5.10
N LEU A 5 2.82 14.84 5.95
CA LEU A 5 2.74 13.77 6.95
C LEU A 5 1.50 13.95 7.85
N ILE A 6 1.28 15.17 8.33
CA ILE A 6 0.13 15.48 9.17
C ILE A 6 -1.17 15.35 8.35
N ALA A 7 -1.20 15.92 7.14
CA ALA A 7 -2.40 15.87 6.28
C ALA A 7 -2.77 14.45 5.81
N THR A 8 -1.82 13.52 5.72
CA THR A 8 -2.13 12.14 5.34
C THR A 8 -2.94 11.38 6.39
N GLY A 9 -2.87 11.76 7.68
CA GLY A 9 -3.61 11.03 8.72
C GLY A 9 -3.14 9.57 8.94
N CYS A 10 -1.99 9.17 8.39
CA CYS A 10 -1.39 7.85 8.57
C CYS A 10 -0.47 7.83 9.80
N VAL A 11 -1.00 8.26 10.95
CA VAL A 11 -0.17 8.53 12.15
C VAL A 11 0.48 7.25 12.66
N GLU A 12 -0.29 6.16 12.74
CA GLU A 12 0.14 4.86 13.21
C GLU A 12 1.22 4.26 12.30
N GLU A 13 1.05 4.34 10.98
CA GLU A 13 2.04 3.85 10.01
C GLU A 13 3.35 4.66 10.07
N ILE A 14 3.22 5.99 10.20
CA ILE A 14 4.36 6.90 10.31
C ILE A 14 5.15 6.60 11.60
N LEU A 15 4.46 6.48 12.74
CA LEU A 15 5.09 6.19 14.02
C LEU A 15 5.75 4.80 14.01
N THR A 16 5.10 3.80 13.41
CA THR A 16 5.67 2.46 13.25
C THR A 16 6.95 2.49 12.43
N TYR A 17 6.97 3.22 11.30
CA TYR A 17 8.17 3.38 10.49
C TYR A 17 9.29 4.08 11.29
N LEU A 18 8.99 5.22 11.93
CA LEU A 18 9.98 5.98 12.71
C LEU A 18 10.54 5.15 13.88
N GLY A 19 9.69 4.36 14.55
CA GLY A 19 10.09 3.40 15.57
C GLY A 19 11.08 2.38 15.01
N HIS A 20 10.78 1.78 13.85
CA HIS A 20 11.66 0.83 13.18
C HIS A 20 13.04 1.44 12.83
N ILE A 21 13.11 2.71 12.43
CA ILE A 21 14.40 3.40 12.23
C ILE A 21 15.17 3.46 13.56
N GLY A 22 14.51 3.89 14.64
CA GLY A 22 15.12 4.00 15.96
C GLY A 22 15.61 2.66 16.50
N ASP A 23 14.78 1.63 16.40
CA ASP A 23 15.08 0.27 16.84
C ASP A 23 16.26 -0.31 16.06
N PHE A 24 16.30 -0.09 14.74
CA PHE A 24 17.41 -0.52 13.90
C PHE A 24 18.74 0.06 14.39
N TRP A 25 18.86 1.39 14.50
CA TRP A 25 20.12 2.02 14.92
C TRP A 25 20.49 1.64 16.36
N SER A 26 19.51 1.58 17.27
CA SER A 26 19.72 1.18 18.66
C SER A 26 20.21 -0.27 18.77
N SER A 27 19.70 -1.16 17.92
CA SER A 27 20.12 -2.58 17.90
C SER A 27 21.61 -2.73 17.55
N LEU A 28 22.18 -1.85 16.72
CA LEU A 28 23.59 -1.89 16.33
C LEU A 28 24.52 -1.66 17.52
N VAL A 29 24.08 -0.88 18.50
CA VAL A 29 24.86 -0.48 19.69
C VAL A 29 24.30 -1.05 21.00
N ALA A 30 23.63 -2.21 20.94
CA ALA A 30 23.13 -2.94 22.12
C ALA A 30 22.14 -2.13 22.97
N LEU A 31 21.37 -1.23 22.35
CA LEU A 31 20.40 -0.35 23.02
C LEU A 31 21.04 0.61 24.05
N ASP A 32 22.35 0.84 23.98
CA ASP A 32 23.05 1.77 24.86
C ASP A 32 22.83 3.23 24.40
N PRO A 33 22.16 4.08 25.21
CA PRO A 33 21.87 5.46 24.83
C PRO A 33 23.11 6.35 24.66
N ASP A 34 24.21 6.05 25.36
CA ASP A 34 25.44 6.83 25.25
C ASP A 34 26.22 6.43 24.01
N LEU A 35 26.19 5.14 23.64
CA LEU A 35 26.71 4.70 22.35
C LEU A 35 25.90 5.24 21.17
N MET A 36 24.58 5.35 21.31
CA MET A 36 23.73 5.93 20.26
C MET A 36 24.12 7.39 19.92
N LYS A 37 24.54 8.18 20.90
CA LYS A 37 24.97 9.58 20.68
C LYS A 37 26.25 9.69 19.86
N ARG A 38 27.06 8.63 19.82
CA ARG A 38 28.31 8.55 19.04
C ARG A 38 28.06 8.24 17.56
N ILE A 39 26.83 7.90 17.18
CA ILE A 39 26.46 7.67 15.78
C ILE A 39 26.22 9.03 15.12
N ASP A 40 27.15 9.43 14.27
CA ASP A 40 27.12 10.72 13.59
C ASP A 40 26.28 10.68 12.28
N PRO A 41 25.87 11.84 11.75
CA PRO A 41 25.12 11.92 10.50
C PRO A 41 25.87 11.39 9.27
N ASP A 42 27.20 11.49 9.22
CA ASP A 42 28.00 11.01 8.09
C ASP A 42 27.99 9.48 8.03
N THR A 43 27.99 8.82 9.19
CA THR A 43 27.76 7.37 9.32
C THR A 43 26.41 6.96 8.71
N VAL A 44 25.34 7.70 9.02
CA VAL A 44 24.01 7.42 8.46
C VAL A 44 24.00 7.64 6.95
N ASP A 45 24.59 8.73 6.46
CA ASP A 45 24.63 9.05 5.03
C ASP A 45 25.46 8.04 4.21
N ALA A 46 26.58 7.58 4.76
CA ALA A 46 27.43 6.60 4.12
C ALA A 46 26.79 5.21 4.01
N LEU A 47 25.95 4.84 4.98
CA LEU A 47 25.38 3.49 5.07
C LEU A 47 23.96 3.38 4.53
N GLN A 48 23.17 4.45 4.53
CA GLN A 48 21.77 4.40 4.12
C GLN A 48 21.58 3.80 2.71
N LEU A 49 20.47 3.07 2.51
CA LEU A 49 20.12 2.40 1.25
C LEU A 49 21.09 1.29 0.80
N LEU A 50 22.11 0.96 1.60
CA LEU A 50 22.85 -0.29 1.45
C LEU A 50 22.04 -1.44 2.04
N ALA A 51 22.17 -2.63 1.46
CA ALA A 51 21.60 -3.87 1.99
C ALA A 51 22.72 -4.87 2.32
N PRO A 52 23.45 -4.70 3.45
CA PRO A 52 24.63 -5.49 3.77
C PRO A 52 24.36 -6.97 3.95
N GLY A 53 23.16 -7.36 4.44
CA GLY A 53 22.79 -8.76 4.63
C GLY A 53 22.31 -9.49 3.36
N LYS A 54 22.01 -8.78 2.27
CA LYS A 54 21.44 -9.38 1.05
C LYS A 54 22.28 -9.21 -0.21
N SER A 55 23.08 -8.15 -0.32
CA SER A 55 23.85 -7.87 -1.54
C SER A 55 25.34 -7.89 -1.27
N ARG A 56 26.08 -8.82 -1.88
CA ARG A 56 27.56 -8.94 -1.76
C ARG A 56 28.32 -7.64 -2.02
N ILE A 57 27.87 -6.84 -3.00
CA ILE A 57 28.47 -5.53 -3.33
C ILE A 57 28.29 -4.57 -2.15
N ASN A 58 27.05 -4.35 -1.71
CA ASN A 58 26.73 -3.59 -0.51
C ASN A 58 27.45 -4.12 0.75
N THR A 59 27.55 -5.44 0.95
CA THR A 59 28.28 -6.04 2.07
C THR A 59 29.74 -5.60 2.07
N THR A 60 30.41 -5.69 0.91
CA THR A 60 31.82 -5.32 0.78
C THR A 60 32.02 -3.82 1.02
N MET A 61 31.14 -2.99 0.45
CA MET A 61 31.17 -1.54 0.62
C MET A 61 30.94 -1.13 2.09
N ALA A 62 29.86 -1.61 2.70
CA ALA A 62 29.53 -1.33 4.10
C ALA A 62 30.61 -1.85 5.06
N ARG A 63 31.17 -3.03 4.79
CA ARG A 63 32.29 -3.56 5.59
C ARG A 63 33.51 -2.66 5.54
N GLY A 64 33.86 -2.17 4.35
CA GLY A 64 34.96 -1.24 4.16
C GLY A 64 34.75 0.06 4.95
N LEU A 65 33.56 0.64 4.85
CA LEU A 65 33.19 1.87 5.57
C LEU A 65 33.24 1.68 7.09
N VAL A 66 32.66 0.61 7.62
CA VAL A 66 32.61 0.35 9.06
C VAL A 66 33.99 -0.04 9.59
N LEU A 67 34.62 -1.08 9.05
CA LEU A 67 35.90 -1.56 9.61
C LEU A 67 37.06 -0.61 9.32
N GLY A 68 36.98 0.18 8.25
CA GLY A 68 37.95 1.24 7.94
C GLY A 68 37.78 2.51 8.78
N GLY A 69 36.72 2.60 9.59
CA GLY A 69 36.48 3.73 10.49
C GLY A 69 35.95 4.99 9.81
N GLN A 70 35.58 4.92 8.53
CA GLN A 70 34.87 6.02 7.86
C GLN A 70 33.43 6.15 8.37
N ALA A 71 32.80 5.03 8.71
CA ALA A 71 31.54 4.97 9.45
C ALA A 71 31.82 4.52 10.88
N PHE A 72 31.03 5.03 11.83
CA PHE A 72 31.23 4.86 13.27
C PHE A 72 32.61 5.36 13.73
N ALA A 73 32.99 6.57 13.30
CA ALA A 73 34.33 7.13 13.52
C ALA A 73 34.70 7.29 15.01
N GLU A 74 33.73 7.59 15.86
CA GLU A 74 33.95 7.70 17.31
C GLU A 74 34.12 6.34 18.00
N PHE A 75 33.95 5.21 17.30
CA PHE A 75 34.03 3.86 17.85
C PHE A 75 35.41 3.22 17.69
N THR A 76 35.81 2.42 18.68
CA THR A 76 37.05 1.63 18.63
C THR A 76 36.97 0.52 17.59
N ASP A 77 38.11 -0.03 17.18
CA ASP A 77 38.16 -1.13 16.21
C ASP A 77 37.37 -2.35 16.69
N GLU A 78 37.43 -2.67 17.99
CA GLU A 78 36.67 -3.76 18.61
C GLU A 78 35.16 -3.49 18.56
N GLU A 79 34.72 -2.28 18.92
CA GLU A 79 33.31 -1.88 18.86
C GLU A 79 32.78 -1.95 17.42
N ARG A 80 33.54 -1.44 16.45
CA ARG A 80 33.17 -1.47 15.02
C ARG A 80 33.04 -2.88 14.48
N ARG A 81 33.84 -3.85 14.94
CA ARG A 81 33.67 -5.27 14.59
C ARG A 81 32.34 -5.84 15.11
N VAL A 82 31.94 -5.48 16.34
CA VAL A 82 30.65 -5.91 16.91
C VAL A 82 29.48 -5.30 16.14
N ILE A 83 29.54 -3.99 15.87
CA ILE A 83 28.54 -3.27 15.07
C ILE A 83 28.41 -3.90 13.68
N TRP A 84 29.54 -4.18 13.02
CA TRP A 84 29.57 -4.84 11.71
C TRP A 84 28.85 -6.20 11.73
N ASN A 85 29.12 -7.04 12.73
CA ASN A 85 28.46 -8.35 12.84
C ASN A 85 26.93 -8.22 12.94
N ARG A 86 26.42 -7.19 13.62
CA ARG A 86 24.98 -6.92 13.71
C ARG A 86 24.44 -6.40 12.37
N LEU A 87 25.12 -5.43 11.78
CA LEU A 87 24.74 -4.81 10.51
C LEU A 87 24.71 -5.83 9.35
N ALA A 88 25.66 -6.77 9.34
CA ALA A 88 25.75 -7.81 8.30
C ALA A 88 24.60 -8.83 8.36
N ASN A 89 23.94 -8.98 9.52
CA ASN A 89 22.81 -9.89 9.70
C ASN A 89 21.46 -9.20 9.45
N PHE A 90 21.43 -7.89 9.23
CA PHE A 90 20.20 -7.16 9.00
C PHE A 90 19.57 -7.52 7.64
N ASP A 91 18.32 -7.96 7.68
CA ASP A 91 17.51 -8.31 6.51
C ASP A 91 16.78 -7.08 5.96
N GLY A 92 17.53 -6.19 5.30
CA GLY A 92 16.92 -5.01 4.69
C GLY A 92 17.91 -3.95 4.22
N LEU A 93 17.36 -2.83 3.78
CA LEU A 93 18.11 -1.61 3.51
C LEU A 93 18.36 -0.87 4.82
N VAL A 94 19.58 -0.39 5.04
CA VAL A 94 19.92 0.50 6.16
C VAL A 94 18.94 1.67 6.18
N LEU A 95 18.27 1.84 7.32
CA LEU A 95 17.16 2.75 7.49
C LEU A 95 17.65 4.17 7.81
N SER A 96 16.99 5.18 7.27
CA SER A 96 17.29 6.59 7.52
C SER A 96 16.03 7.44 7.39
N LEU A 97 16.07 8.65 7.94
CA LEU A 97 15.01 9.64 7.73
C LEU A 97 14.87 10.03 6.26
N TYR A 98 15.97 10.05 5.50
CA TYR A 98 15.91 10.28 4.06
C TYR A 98 15.09 9.19 3.35
N LYS A 99 15.38 7.91 3.60
CA LYS A 99 14.61 6.79 3.04
C LYS A 99 13.13 6.91 3.42
N PHE A 100 12.84 7.21 4.68
CA PHE A 100 11.48 7.43 5.16
C PHE A 100 10.74 8.54 4.39
N PHE A 101 11.35 9.71 4.21
CA PHE A 101 10.71 10.80 3.47
C PHE A 101 10.52 10.49 1.98
N GLU A 102 11.39 9.69 1.38
CA GLU A 102 11.19 9.19 0.02
C GLU A 102 10.04 8.19 -0.03
N ASP A 103 10.08 7.12 0.79
CA ASP A 103 9.05 6.08 0.86
C ASP A 103 7.67 6.63 1.26
N PHE A 104 7.63 7.72 2.04
CA PHE A 104 6.39 8.41 2.39
C PHE A 104 5.64 8.93 1.15
N LYS A 105 6.33 9.34 0.08
CA LYS A 105 5.65 9.78 -1.16
C LYS A 105 4.81 8.66 -1.77
N TYR A 106 5.30 7.42 -1.64
CA TYR A 106 4.58 6.24 -2.06
C TYR A 106 3.44 5.91 -1.10
N LEU A 107 3.70 5.91 0.21
CA LEU A 107 2.65 5.73 1.22
C LEU A 107 1.50 6.71 1.06
N GLU A 108 1.80 8.00 0.80
CA GLU A 108 0.80 9.04 0.57
C GLU A 108 -0.07 8.75 -0.65
N SER A 109 0.51 8.22 -1.74
CA SER A 109 -0.24 7.81 -2.93
C SER A 109 -1.19 6.64 -2.62
N CYS A 110 -0.73 5.66 -1.83
CA CYS A 110 -1.55 4.55 -1.37
C CYS A 110 -2.65 5.00 -0.40
N ALA A 111 -2.33 5.93 0.51
CA ALA A 111 -3.28 6.49 1.47
C ALA A 111 -4.44 7.19 0.76
N HIS A 112 -4.18 7.88 -0.34
CA HIS A 112 -5.24 8.46 -1.17
C HIS A 112 -6.21 7.41 -1.72
N CYS A 113 -5.72 6.21 -2.05
CA CYS A 113 -6.58 5.12 -2.49
C CYS A 113 -7.45 4.64 -1.32
N VAL A 114 -6.84 4.30 -0.18
CA VAL A 114 -7.56 3.78 0.99
C VAL A 114 -8.63 4.76 1.49
N LYS A 115 -8.34 6.07 1.49
CA LYS A 115 -9.29 7.12 1.91
C LYS A 115 -10.55 7.20 1.07
N ARG A 116 -10.58 6.66 -0.16
CA ARG A 116 -11.82 6.57 -0.94
C ARG A 116 -12.88 5.69 -0.26
N LEU A 117 -12.46 4.77 0.58
CA LEU A 117 -13.36 3.84 1.28
C LEU A 117 -14.12 4.50 2.44
N PHE A 118 -13.77 5.70 2.88
CA PHE A 118 -14.44 6.36 4.01
C PHE A 118 -14.50 7.89 3.90
N GLY A 119 -14.03 8.45 2.78
CA GLY A 119 -14.09 9.87 2.49
C GLY A 119 -13.23 10.72 3.43
N SER A 120 -13.76 11.88 3.82
CA SER A 120 -13.08 12.81 4.72
C SER A 120 -13.23 12.39 6.18
N SER A 121 -12.11 12.16 6.87
CA SER A 121 -12.08 11.89 8.30
C SER A 121 -11.21 12.90 9.04
N THR A 122 -11.60 13.21 10.28
CA THR A 122 -10.80 13.99 11.23
C THR A 122 -9.83 13.12 12.04
N GLU A 123 -10.03 11.80 12.01
CA GLU A 123 -9.19 10.82 12.69
C GLU A 123 -8.09 10.25 11.77
N SER A 124 -7.23 9.39 12.32
CA SER A 124 -6.25 8.67 11.52
C SER A 124 -6.91 7.61 10.62
N VAL A 125 -6.18 7.18 9.58
CA VAL A 125 -6.64 6.13 8.66
C VAL A 125 -6.95 4.85 9.43
N TRP A 126 -6.07 4.45 10.36
CA TRP A 126 -6.28 3.29 11.23
C TRP A 126 -7.57 3.41 12.02
N LYS A 127 -7.75 4.48 12.82
CA LYS A 127 -8.95 4.66 13.65
C LYS A 127 -10.25 4.69 12.83
N THR A 128 -10.21 5.34 11.67
CA THR A 128 -11.37 5.41 10.77
C THR A 128 -11.69 4.03 10.20
N MET A 129 -10.69 3.27 9.76
CA MET A 129 -10.89 1.91 9.25
C MET A 129 -11.36 0.95 10.35
N SER A 130 -10.82 1.05 11.57
CA SER A 130 -11.26 0.25 12.71
C SER A 130 -12.70 0.56 13.12
N SER A 131 -13.16 1.81 13.01
CA SER A 131 -14.54 2.18 13.39
C SER A 131 -15.59 1.72 12.39
N ILE A 132 -15.20 1.52 11.12
CA ILE A 132 -16.07 0.98 10.07
C ILE A 132 -15.97 -0.55 9.96
N PHE A 133 -15.10 -1.20 10.73
CA PHE A 133 -15.04 -2.66 10.80
C PHE A 133 -16.20 -3.19 11.63
N VAL A 134 -16.93 -4.17 11.09
CA VAL A 134 -18.06 -4.80 11.77
C VAL A 134 -17.64 -6.19 12.26
N PRO A 135 -17.47 -6.38 13.59
CA PRO A 135 -17.15 -7.67 14.19
C PRO A 135 -18.22 -8.73 13.91
N TYR A 136 -17.83 -9.99 13.84
CA TYR A 136 -18.80 -11.07 13.63
C TYR A 136 -19.56 -11.35 14.93
N SER A 137 -20.88 -11.21 14.92
CA SER A 137 -21.70 -11.35 16.13
C SER A 137 -22.12 -12.81 16.45
N GLY A 138 -21.58 -13.80 15.74
CA GLY A 138 -22.01 -15.20 15.81
C GLY A 138 -21.19 -16.09 16.77
N SER A 139 -21.75 -17.24 17.16
CA SER A 139 -21.12 -18.23 18.06
C SER A 139 -20.13 -19.18 17.37
N GLU A 140 -19.77 -18.92 16.11
CA GLU A 140 -18.81 -19.72 15.35
C GLU A 140 -17.43 -19.06 15.41
N VAL A 141 -16.39 -19.89 15.45
CA VAL A 141 -14.99 -19.44 15.35
C VAL A 141 -14.86 -18.60 14.07
N GLU A 142 -14.43 -17.35 14.20
CA GLU A 142 -14.33 -16.46 13.03
C GLU A 142 -13.36 -17.03 12.01
N GLU A 143 -13.74 -16.90 10.73
CA GLU A 143 -12.87 -17.24 9.63
C GLU A 143 -12.25 -15.96 9.04
N ARG A 144 -10.98 -15.67 9.34
CA ARG A 144 -10.23 -14.62 8.63
C ARG A 144 -10.19 -14.97 7.14
N LEU A 145 -10.53 -13.99 6.31
CA LEU A 145 -10.43 -14.10 4.87
C LEU A 145 -9.08 -13.54 4.42
N ILE A 146 -8.24 -14.39 3.82
CA ILE A 146 -6.94 -14.01 3.28
C ILE A 146 -6.99 -14.17 1.76
N GLN A 147 -6.81 -13.08 1.04
CA GLN A 147 -6.64 -13.05 -0.40
C GLN A 147 -5.31 -13.70 -0.76
N THR A 148 -5.37 -14.83 -1.46
CA THR A 148 -4.18 -15.57 -1.91
C THR A 148 -3.82 -15.26 -3.35
N SER A 149 -4.78 -14.75 -4.14
CA SER A 149 -4.56 -14.23 -5.49
C SER A 149 -5.60 -13.18 -5.87
N GLU A 150 -5.53 -12.61 -7.07
CA GLU A 150 -6.50 -11.60 -7.53
C GLU A 150 -7.96 -12.04 -7.36
N SER A 151 -8.26 -13.33 -7.55
CA SER A 151 -9.62 -13.86 -7.51
C SER A 151 -9.88 -14.90 -6.41
N THR A 152 -8.85 -15.36 -5.69
CA THR A 152 -8.99 -16.45 -4.71
C THR A 152 -8.73 -16.02 -3.27
N PHE A 153 -9.45 -16.66 -2.35
CA PHE A 153 -9.36 -16.41 -0.92
C PHE A 153 -9.27 -17.72 -0.14
N ARG A 154 -8.48 -17.70 0.93
CA ARG A 154 -8.37 -18.74 1.94
C ARG A 154 -9.05 -18.27 3.22
N ARG A 155 -9.63 -19.22 3.95
CA ARG A 155 -10.27 -19.00 5.24
C ARG A 155 -9.52 -19.71 6.35
N GLU A 156 -9.36 -19.06 7.48
CA GLU A 156 -8.66 -19.62 8.64
C GLU A 156 -9.30 -19.13 9.95
N ALA A 157 -9.24 -19.93 11.01
CA ALA A 157 -9.71 -19.50 12.32
C ALA A 157 -8.91 -18.28 12.83
N ALA A 158 -9.60 -17.26 13.33
CA ALA A 158 -9.00 -16.05 13.89
C ALA A 158 -9.92 -15.39 14.93
N THR A 159 -9.42 -14.34 15.57
CA THR A 159 -10.20 -13.42 16.41
C THR A 159 -10.53 -12.13 15.65
N ASP A 160 -11.53 -11.37 16.12
CA ASP A 160 -11.95 -10.10 15.49
C ASP A 160 -10.78 -9.12 15.32
N ALA A 161 -9.88 -9.09 16.30
CA ALA A 161 -8.68 -8.25 16.26
C ALA A 161 -7.73 -8.69 15.14
N GLU A 162 -7.50 -10.00 14.98
CA GLU A 162 -6.68 -10.52 13.89
C GLU A 162 -7.35 -10.33 12.53
N CYS A 163 -8.68 -10.45 12.45
CA CYS A 163 -9.47 -10.16 11.25
C CYS A 163 -9.35 -8.70 10.84
N LEU A 164 -9.45 -7.77 11.80
CA LEU A 164 -9.25 -6.34 11.57
C LEU A 164 -7.82 -6.05 11.08
N ASP A 165 -6.80 -6.55 11.79
CA ASP A 165 -5.39 -6.32 11.45
C ASP A 165 -5.06 -6.83 10.04
N ILE A 166 -5.43 -8.08 9.74
CA ILE A 166 -5.17 -8.71 8.44
C ILE A 166 -6.02 -8.10 7.34
N GLY A 167 -7.28 -7.74 7.62
CA GLY A 167 -8.13 -7.02 6.69
C GLY A 167 -7.54 -5.66 6.31
N TYR A 168 -7.08 -4.90 7.31
CA TYR A 168 -6.45 -3.60 7.12
C TYR A 168 -5.19 -3.71 6.25
N LEU A 169 -4.32 -4.67 6.56
CA LEU A 169 -3.10 -4.92 5.77
C LEU A 169 -3.42 -5.29 4.32
N GLN A 170 -4.45 -6.11 4.07
CA GLN A 170 -4.84 -6.50 2.72
C GLN A 170 -5.33 -5.30 1.89
N ILE A 171 -6.07 -4.37 2.49
CA ILE A 171 -6.48 -3.13 1.81
C ILE A 171 -5.27 -2.27 1.45
N TRP A 172 -4.29 -2.15 2.34
CA TRP A 172 -3.03 -1.46 2.03
C TRP A 172 -2.24 -2.15 0.92
N LEU A 173 -2.18 -3.49 0.92
CA LEU A 173 -1.51 -4.26 -0.14
C LEU A 173 -2.19 -4.07 -1.49
N TYR A 174 -3.53 -4.04 -1.53
CA TYR A 174 -4.28 -3.72 -2.74
C TYR A 174 -3.95 -2.30 -3.22
N ALA A 175 -4.00 -1.30 -2.33
CA ALA A 175 -3.65 0.08 -2.66
C ALA A 175 -2.21 0.19 -3.19
N MET A 176 -1.26 -0.50 -2.57
CA MET A 176 0.13 -0.56 -3.02
C MET A 176 0.29 -1.17 -4.43
N ARG A 177 -0.52 -2.18 -4.78
CA ARG A 177 -0.50 -2.81 -6.11
C ARG A 177 -1.09 -1.91 -7.18
N HIS A 178 -2.21 -1.23 -6.86
CA HIS A 178 -3.06 -0.55 -7.85
C HIS A 178 -3.05 0.99 -7.77
N TYR A 179 -2.23 1.62 -6.91
CA TYR A 179 -2.17 3.09 -6.83
C TYR A 179 -1.98 3.82 -8.17
N PRO A 180 -1.26 3.29 -9.20
CA PRO A 180 -1.12 4.01 -10.47
C PRO A 180 -2.45 4.13 -11.23
N LEU A 181 -3.36 3.17 -11.02
CA LEU A 181 -4.72 3.16 -11.59
C LEU A 181 -5.68 4.04 -10.80
N MET A 182 -5.29 4.47 -9.60
CA MET A 182 -6.14 5.16 -8.64
C MET A 182 -5.57 6.54 -8.24
N PRO A 183 -5.14 7.41 -9.18
CA PRO A 183 -4.62 8.74 -8.87
C PRO A 183 -5.66 9.60 -8.13
N PRO A 184 -5.27 10.54 -7.25
CA PRO A 184 -6.21 11.37 -6.50
C PRO A 184 -7.14 12.18 -7.40
N ASP A 185 -8.36 12.40 -6.94
CA ASP A 185 -9.35 13.18 -7.67
C ASP A 185 -8.91 14.66 -7.75
N PRO A 186 -9.18 15.35 -8.86
CA PRO A 186 -8.81 16.75 -9.04
C PRO A 186 -9.55 17.62 -8.03
N LYS A 187 -8.86 18.63 -7.48
CA LYS A 187 -9.42 19.46 -6.40
C LYS A 187 -10.29 20.61 -6.93
N SER A 188 -10.24 20.91 -8.23
CA SER A 188 -11.08 21.92 -8.89
C SER A 188 -11.11 21.76 -10.41
N ASP A 189 -12.11 22.39 -11.05
CA ASP A 189 -12.20 22.47 -12.51
C ASP A 189 -11.05 23.28 -13.13
N ASP A 190 -10.50 24.27 -12.42
CA ASP A 190 -9.30 24.99 -12.85
C ASP A 190 -8.04 24.10 -12.86
N GLU A 191 -7.95 23.11 -11.95
CA GLU A 191 -6.88 22.10 -11.99
C GLU A 191 -7.03 21.15 -13.18
N LEU A 192 -8.25 20.88 -13.66
CA LEU A 192 -8.51 20.09 -14.86
C LEU A 192 -8.03 20.82 -16.13
N LEU A 193 -8.19 22.15 -16.18
CA LEU A 193 -7.83 22.97 -17.33
C LEU A 193 -6.32 23.21 -17.46
N ALA A 194 -5.57 23.26 -16.35
CA ALA A 194 -4.12 23.50 -16.36
C ALA A 194 -3.28 22.25 -16.67
N LYS A 195 -3.84 21.03 -16.54
CA LYS A 195 -3.14 19.76 -16.77
C LYS A 195 -4.08 18.77 -17.48
N SER A 196 -4.25 18.97 -18.79
CA SER A 196 -5.13 18.17 -19.67
C SER A 196 -4.83 16.67 -19.77
N SER A 197 -3.85 16.14 -19.03
CA SER A 197 -3.38 14.76 -19.11
C SER A 197 -3.36 14.02 -17.77
N ARG A 198 -4.07 14.47 -16.73
CA ARG A 198 -4.18 13.67 -15.50
C ARG A 198 -4.97 12.40 -15.84
N ALA A 199 -4.37 11.24 -15.59
CA ALA A 199 -5.03 9.96 -15.76
C ALA A 199 -6.29 9.94 -14.88
N ILE A 200 -7.43 9.64 -15.50
CA ILE A 200 -8.70 9.43 -14.78
C ILE A 200 -8.54 8.13 -14.00
N ALA A 201 -9.02 8.11 -12.75
CA ALA A 201 -8.96 6.91 -11.95
C ALA A 201 -9.81 5.80 -12.57
N ASP A 202 -9.24 4.59 -12.60
CA ASP A 202 -9.92 3.40 -13.08
C ASP A 202 -11.04 3.04 -12.11
N LYS A 203 -12.28 3.20 -12.58
CA LYS A 203 -13.48 2.88 -11.80
C LYS A 203 -13.51 1.42 -11.36
N ARG A 204 -12.95 0.50 -12.17
CA ARG A 204 -12.91 -0.93 -11.86
C ARG A 204 -12.00 -1.23 -10.68
N ALA A 205 -10.80 -0.64 -10.66
CA ALA A 205 -9.86 -0.81 -9.54
C ALA A 205 -10.43 -0.24 -8.23
N ILE A 206 -11.14 0.89 -8.28
CA ILE A 206 -11.80 1.46 -7.10
C ILE A 206 -12.92 0.53 -6.61
N TYR A 207 -13.75 0.02 -7.52
CA TYR A 207 -14.83 -0.91 -7.21
C TYR A 207 -14.31 -2.21 -6.57
N GLU A 208 -13.26 -2.80 -7.15
CA GLU A 208 -12.64 -4.03 -6.64
C GLU A 208 -12.03 -3.84 -5.24
N MET A 209 -11.43 -2.68 -4.96
CA MET A 209 -10.96 -2.34 -3.62
C MET A 209 -12.11 -2.25 -2.61
N ALA A 210 -13.23 -1.62 -3.00
CA ALA A 210 -14.41 -1.52 -2.13
C ALA A 210 -15.07 -2.89 -1.91
N GLU A 211 -15.08 -3.75 -2.92
CA GLU A 211 -15.60 -5.11 -2.82
C GLU A 211 -14.70 -5.97 -1.91
N LEU A 212 -13.38 -5.82 -2.02
CA LEU A 212 -12.44 -6.43 -1.08
C LEU A 212 -12.69 -5.93 0.35
N ALA A 213 -12.83 -4.63 0.57
CA ALA A 213 -13.10 -4.04 1.88
C ALA A 213 -14.40 -4.59 2.49
N ARG A 214 -15.47 -4.65 1.70
CA ARG A 214 -16.76 -5.21 2.12
C ARG A 214 -16.64 -6.68 2.54
N ARG A 215 -15.91 -7.49 1.77
CA ARG A 215 -15.67 -8.91 2.09
C ARG A 215 -14.83 -9.12 3.34
N LEU A 216 -13.93 -8.19 3.63
CA LEU A 216 -13.10 -8.19 4.84
C LEU A 216 -13.82 -7.61 6.07
N GLY A 217 -15.10 -7.23 5.95
CA GLY A 217 -15.91 -6.76 7.08
C GLY A 217 -15.93 -5.25 7.29
N PHE A 218 -15.33 -4.45 6.40
CA PHE A 218 -15.40 -2.99 6.46
C PHE A 218 -16.68 -2.46 5.80
N GLN A 219 -17.40 -1.58 6.50
CA GLN A 219 -18.68 -1.03 6.07
C GLN A 219 -18.76 0.48 6.31
N SER A 220 -18.84 1.25 5.23
CA SER A 220 -19.04 2.69 5.25
C SER A 220 -20.06 3.11 4.19
N PRO A 221 -20.65 4.32 4.31
CA PRO A 221 -21.47 4.90 3.25
C PRO A 221 -20.75 4.99 1.91
N GLU A 222 -19.45 5.29 1.91
CA GLU A 222 -18.61 5.40 0.71
C GLU A 222 -18.38 4.04 0.05
N ILE A 223 -18.07 3.00 0.83
CA ILE A 223 -17.98 1.62 0.31
C ILE A 223 -19.30 1.25 -0.34
N LYS A 224 -20.42 1.50 0.34
CA LYS A 224 -21.75 1.21 -0.20
C LYS A 224 -22.01 1.97 -1.50
N ALA A 225 -21.73 3.27 -1.54
CA ALA A 225 -21.93 4.09 -2.73
C ALA A 225 -21.09 3.61 -3.92
N ILE A 226 -19.84 3.19 -3.69
CA ILE A 226 -18.98 2.62 -4.73
C ILE A 226 -19.55 1.30 -5.25
N ILE A 227 -20.02 0.42 -4.35
CA ILE A 227 -20.61 -0.87 -4.72
C ILE A 227 -21.92 -0.69 -5.50
N ASP A 228 -22.78 0.22 -5.05
CA ASP A 228 -24.04 0.55 -5.73
C ASP A 228 -23.77 1.20 -7.11
N GLY A 229 -22.67 1.94 -7.24
CA GLY A 229 -22.15 2.52 -8.47
C GLY A 229 -21.28 1.58 -9.32
N SER A 230 -21.56 0.28 -9.31
CA SER A 230 -20.79 -0.73 -10.05
C SER A 230 -20.49 -0.31 -11.51
N PRO A 231 -19.22 -0.35 -11.96
CA PRO A 231 -18.85 -0.05 -13.35
C PRO A 231 -19.58 -0.96 -14.35
N ASP A 232 -19.81 -2.21 -13.98
CA ASP A 232 -20.53 -3.18 -14.82
C ASP A 232 -22.00 -2.78 -14.98
N CYS A 233 -22.63 -2.29 -13.90
CA CYS A 233 -23.98 -1.74 -13.96
C CYS A 233 -24.04 -0.49 -14.84
N GLU A 234 -23.06 0.42 -14.76
CA GLU A 234 -22.99 1.60 -15.63
C GLU A 234 -22.86 1.19 -17.11
N ILE A 235 -21.98 0.23 -17.42
CA ILE A 235 -21.78 -0.30 -18.77
C ILE A 235 -23.06 -0.96 -19.29
N ALA A 236 -23.70 -1.81 -18.48
CA ALA A 236 -24.95 -2.48 -18.85
C ALA A 236 -26.08 -1.48 -19.12
N ARG A 237 -26.24 -0.46 -18.26
CA ARG A 237 -27.21 0.63 -18.45
C ARG A 237 -26.94 1.40 -19.74
N ALA A 238 -25.68 1.80 -19.97
CA ALA A 238 -25.29 2.49 -21.18
C ALA A 238 -25.54 1.63 -22.43
N ALA A 239 -25.22 0.33 -22.39
CA ALA A 239 -25.44 -0.59 -23.49
C ALA A 239 -26.93 -0.73 -23.85
N LEU A 240 -27.82 -0.89 -22.86
CA LEU A 240 -29.26 -0.95 -23.08
C LEU A 240 -29.80 0.32 -23.75
N LEU A 241 -29.42 1.49 -23.21
CA LEU A 241 -29.89 2.79 -23.72
C LEU A 241 -29.28 3.16 -25.07
N GLN A 242 -28.07 2.71 -25.38
CA GLN A 242 -27.44 2.95 -26.70
C GLN A 242 -27.96 1.98 -27.76
N ALA A 243 -28.26 0.73 -27.38
CA ALA A 243 -28.75 -0.29 -28.31
C ALA A 243 -30.14 0.03 -28.86
N ARG A 244 -30.94 0.83 -28.16
CA ARG A 244 -32.30 1.24 -28.57
C ARG A 244 -32.46 2.74 -28.48
N LYS A 245 -32.80 3.39 -29.60
CA LYS A 245 -33.00 4.84 -29.64
C LYS A 245 -34.20 5.22 -28.73
N PRO A 246 -34.02 6.09 -27.72
CA PRO A 246 -35.06 6.40 -26.72
C PRO A 246 -36.30 7.06 -27.33
N ASN A 247 -36.20 7.62 -28.53
CA ASN A 247 -37.33 8.28 -29.20
C ASN A 247 -38.40 7.32 -29.74
N TYR A 248 -38.17 5.99 -29.72
CA TYR A 248 -39.11 5.00 -30.28
C TYR A 248 -39.35 3.77 -29.40
N LEU A 249 -38.49 3.50 -28.41
CA LEU A 249 -38.54 2.31 -27.56
C LEU A 249 -38.17 2.72 -26.15
N TRP A 250 -39.00 2.36 -25.17
CA TRP A 250 -38.73 2.57 -23.76
C TRP A 250 -38.64 1.23 -23.03
N TYR A 251 -37.82 1.19 -21.99
CA TYR A 251 -37.83 0.13 -21.00
C TYR A 251 -38.81 0.51 -19.90
N ASP A 252 -39.53 -0.48 -19.37
CA ASP A 252 -40.32 -0.30 -18.15
C ASP A 252 -39.38 -0.01 -16.98
N GLU A 253 -39.65 1.03 -16.18
CA GLU A 253 -38.79 1.43 -15.07
C GLU A 253 -38.67 0.29 -14.04
N ASP A 254 -39.76 -0.44 -13.82
CA ASP A 254 -39.81 -1.56 -12.88
C ASP A 254 -38.97 -2.78 -13.34
N GLN A 255 -38.66 -2.88 -14.64
CA GLN A 255 -37.90 -4.00 -15.22
C GLN A 255 -36.47 -3.61 -15.62
N PHE A 256 -36.17 -2.33 -15.73
CA PHE A 256 -34.88 -1.85 -16.22
C PHE A 256 -33.72 -2.34 -15.36
N ASP A 257 -33.85 -2.26 -14.04
CA ASP A 257 -32.82 -2.73 -13.11
C ASP A 257 -32.62 -4.25 -13.15
N ALA A 258 -33.69 -5.01 -13.42
CA ALA A 258 -33.59 -6.46 -13.61
C ALA A 258 -32.82 -6.81 -14.89
N LEU A 259 -33.05 -6.07 -15.98
CA LEU A 259 -32.31 -6.24 -17.24
C LEU A 259 -30.83 -5.89 -17.09
N VAL A 260 -30.53 -4.81 -16.35
CA VAL A 260 -29.15 -4.42 -16.01
C VAL A 260 -28.46 -5.56 -15.25
N SER A 261 -29.11 -6.09 -14.21
CA SER A 261 -28.58 -7.19 -13.40
C SER A 261 -28.29 -8.43 -14.26
N GLN A 262 -29.18 -8.77 -15.18
CA GLN A 262 -28.99 -9.91 -16.10
C GLN A 262 -27.77 -9.72 -17.02
N ILE A 263 -27.49 -8.50 -17.49
CA ILE A 263 -26.28 -8.20 -18.28
C ILE A 263 -25.03 -8.33 -17.42
N VAL A 264 -25.06 -7.83 -16.18
CA VAL A 264 -23.94 -7.97 -15.24
C VAL A 264 -23.63 -9.44 -14.97
N ASP A 265 -24.65 -10.30 -14.83
CA ASP A 265 -24.45 -11.74 -14.67
C ASP A 265 -23.71 -12.36 -15.87
N TYR A 266 -23.97 -11.88 -17.09
CA TYR A 266 -23.20 -12.30 -18.27
C TYR A 266 -21.74 -11.82 -18.25
N PHE A 267 -21.46 -10.62 -17.72
CA PHE A 267 -20.08 -10.17 -17.53
C PHE A 267 -19.34 -11.02 -16.49
N ALA A 268 -20.03 -11.38 -15.40
CA ALA A 268 -19.47 -12.20 -14.32
C ALA A 268 -19.14 -13.64 -14.75
N ALA A 269 -19.71 -14.13 -15.86
CA ALA A 269 -19.38 -15.45 -16.41
C ALA A 269 -17.98 -15.53 -17.06
N ALA A 270 -17.27 -14.39 -17.18
CA ALA A 270 -15.90 -14.37 -17.68
C ALA A 270 -14.97 -15.18 -16.77
N VAL A 271 -14.20 -16.09 -17.37
CA VAL A 271 -13.20 -16.90 -16.67
C VAL A 271 -11.82 -16.30 -16.92
N PRO A 272 -10.95 -16.21 -15.90
CA PRO A 272 -9.58 -15.77 -16.10
C PRO A 272 -8.86 -16.66 -17.12
N ASP A 273 -8.15 -16.06 -18.08
CA ASP A 273 -7.25 -16.80 -18.96
C ASP A 273 -6.01 -17.26 -18.14
N GLN A 274 -5.72 -18.56 -18.07
CA GLN A 274 -4.74 -19.18 -17.15
C GLN A 274 -3.27 -18.81 -17.42
N PRO A 275 -2.32 -19.15 -16.52
CA PRO A 275 -2.38 -19.20 -15.05
C PRO A 275 -1.85 -17.90 -14.45
N GLU A 276 -2.07 -17.68 -13.16
CA GLU A 276 -1.42 -16.62 -12.37
C GLU A 276 0.03 -16.46 -12.82
N ILE A 277 0.33 -15.33 -13.47
CA ILE A 277 1.70 -14.94 -13.71
C ILE A 277 2.25 -14.75 -12.30
N ILE A 278 3.00 -15.74 -11.82
CA ILE A 278 3.97 -15.51 -10.77
C ILE A 278 4.83 -14.42 -11.38
N HIS A 279 4.58 -13.16 -11.00
CA HIS A 279 5.48 -12.09 -11.34
C HIS A 279 6.81 -12.55 -10.75
N GLU A 280 7.69 -13.07 -11.62
CA GLU A 280 9.08 -13.25 -11.28
C GLU A 280 9.47 -11.91 -10.67
N LEU A 281 10.02 -11.94 -9.46
CA LEU A 281 10.60 -10.77 -8.83
C LEU A 281 11.63 -10.22 -9.81
N LEU A 282 11.19 -9.30 -10.69
CA LEU A 282 12.03 -8.58 -11.64
C LEU A 282 12.81 -7.55 -10.83
N ALA A 283 13.65 -8.05 -9.92
CA ALA A 283 14.72 -7.28 -9.35
C ALA A 283 15.73 -7.09 -10.49
N ASP A 284 15.60 -5.96 -11.18
CA ASP A 284 16.67 -5.43 -12.03
C ASP A 284 17.97 -5.61 -11.24
N SER A 285 18.89 -6.43 -11.76
CA SER A 285 20.06 -6.91 -11.01
C SER A 285 21.05 -5.79 -10.63
N THR A 286 20.77 -4.54 -11.04
CA THR A 286 21.58 -3.36 -10.75
C THR A 286 20.73 -2.09 -10.47
N VAL A 287 19.83 -2.13 -9.48
CA VAL A 287 19.18 -0.90 -9.01
C VAL A 287 20.18 -0.02 -8.23
N LYS A 288 20.43 1.19 -8.75
CA LYS A 288 21.24 2.24 -8.08
C LYS A 288 20.67 2.53 -6.68
N PRO A 289 21.50 2.81 -5.64
CA PRO A 289 21.02 3.02 -4.26
C PRO A 289 19.85 4.00 -4.13
N ARG A 290 19.91 5.16 -4.79
CA ARG A 290 18.84 6.17 -4.77
C ARG A 290 17.53 5.75 -5.43
N ALA A 291 17.53 4.69 -6.23
CA ALA A 291 16.32 4.13 -6.84
C ALA A 291 15.72 2.97 -6.01
N ARG A 292 16.25 2.72 -4.79
CA ARG A 292 15.77 1.68 -3.85
C ARG A 292 14.76 2.22 -2.81
N CYS A 293 14.35 3.48 -2.94
CA CYS A 293 13.39 4.13 -2.07
C CYS A 293 12.49 5.08 -2.88
N GLY A 294 11.36 5.43 -2.28
CA GLY A 294 10.34 6.27 -2.90
C GLY A 294 9.43 5.52 -3.86
N MET A 295 8.99 6.22 -4.90
CA MET A 295 8.01 5.69 -5.85
C MET A 295 8.58 4.50 -6.61
N PRO A 296 7.87 3.36 -6.67
CA PRO A 296 8.23 2.26 -7.53
C PRO A 296 8.33 2.69 -9.00
N ARG A 297 9.22 2.05 -9.78
CA ARG A 297 9.31 2.30 -11.22
C ARG A 297 8.12 1.65 -11.91
N MET A 298 7.44 2.36 -12.81
CA MET A 298 6.23 1.80 -13.47
C MET A 298 6.50 0.52 -14.29
N CYS A 299 7.74 0.26 -14.70
CA CYS A 299 8.11 -1.01 -15.36
C CYS A 299 7.97 -2.24 -14.45
N THR A 300 7.92 -2.08 -13.12
CA THR A 300 7.70 -3.17 -12.16
C THR A 300 6.23 -3.35 -11.76
N HIS A 301 5.31 -2.57 -12.34
CA HIS A 301 3.85 -2.63 -12.10
C HIS A 301 3.07 -3.19 -13.31
N LYS A 302 3.73 -3.98 -14.15
CA LYS A 302 3.09 -4.67 -15.28
C LYS A 302 2.76 -6.10 -14.92
#